data_AF-A0A7S0THM6-F1
#
_entry.id   AF-A0A7S0THM6-F1
#
_cell.length_a   1.000
_cell.length_b   1.000
_cell.length_c   1.000
_cell.angle_alpha   90.00
_cell.angle_beta   90.00
_cell.angle_gamma   90.00
#
_symmetry.space_group_name_H-M   'P 1'
#
loop_
_entity.id
_entity.type
_entity.pdbx_description
1 polymer ?
#
loop_
_entity_poly.entity_id
_entity_poly.type
_entity_poly.pdbx_seq_one_letter_code
_entity_poly.pdbx_strand_id
1 'polypeptide(L)'
;DQNLVVEFLQDEETSEQIVFEAWDFGGQDVFYSLHHLFLADGVYGVLFNMEQLAPGAGEGTREGALSFLDFWLNSIFLHTQTKQGRCAPILLIGTHKDKVSGAEEHQHISR
;
A
#
# COMPACT_ATOMS: atom_id res chain seq x y z
N ASP A 1 -10.35 18.14 1.28
CA ASP A 1 -9.96 18.13 2.70
C ASP A 1 -8.50 18.54 2.92
N GLN A 2 -8.08 19.64 2.28
CA GLN A 2 -6.72 20.17 2.41
C GLN A 2 -6.58 21.13 3.61
N ASN A 3 -7.70 21.53 4.23
CA ASN A 3 -7.72 22.46 5.36
C ASN A 3 -7.33 21.80 6.68
N LEU A 4 -7.68 20.52 6.89
CA LEU A 4 -7.33 19.79 8.11
C LEU A 4 -5.81 19.66 8.30
N VAL A 5 -5.07 19.38 7.21
CA VAL A 5 -3.62 19.23 7.26
C VAL A 5 -2.93 20.58 7.58
N VAL A 6 -3.48 21.68 7.07
CA VAL A 6 -2.95 23.03 7.33
C VAL A 6 -3.28 23.48 8.75
N GLU A 7 -4.45 23.10 9.28
CA GLU A 7 -4.86 23.39 10.65
C GLU A 7 -3.95 22.67 11.67
N PHE A 8 -3.58 21.41 11.42
CA PHE A 8 -2.63 20.67 12.27
C PHE A 8 -1.21 21.27 12.28
N LEU A 9 -0.82 22.05 11.26
CA LEU A 9 0.49 22.67 11.17
C LEU A 9 0.58 24.04 11.88
N GLN A 10 -0.56 24.63 12.27
CA GLN A 10 -0.60 25.97 12.86
C GLN A 10 -0.58 25.98 14.40
N ASP A 11 -0.69 24.82 15.05
CA ASP A 11 -0.70 24.68 16.51
C ASP A 11 0.73 24.44 17.05
N GLU A 12 1.59 25.47 16.95
CA GLU A 12 3.01 25.39 17.32
C GLU A 12 3.28 25.36 18.85
N GLU A 13 2.29 25.51 19.72
CA GLU A 13 2.54 25.65 21.17
C GLU A 13 2.63 24.32 21.96
N THR A 14 2.32 23.20 21.33
CA THR A 14 2.71 21.85 21.81
C THR A 14 3.09 20.99 20.62
N SER A 15 4.26 21.26 20.03
CA SER A 15 4.84 20.40 18.99
C SER A 15 5.15 19.01 19.55
N GLU A 16 4.16 18.12 19.57
CA GLU A 16 4.41 16.69 19.69
C GLU A 16 5.30 16.29 18.51
N GLN A 17 6.54 15.90 18.80
CA GLN A 17 7.46 15.42 17.78
C GLN A 17 6.92 14.09 17.23
N ILE A 18 6.27 14.14 16.07
CA ILE A 18 5.85 12.94 15.35
C ILE A 18 7.09 12.32 14.70
N VAL A 19 7.46 11.12 15.14
CA VAL A 19 8.56 10.33 14.56
C VAL A 19 7.94 9.29 13.63
N PHE A 20 8.30 9.35 12.35
CA PHE A 20 7.94 8.34 11.36
C PHE A 20 9.13 7.40 11.13
N GLU A 21 8.89 6.10 11.22
CA GLU A 21 9.84 5.07 10.84
C GLU A 21 9.32 4.34 9.60
N ALA A 22 10.05 4.47 8.50
CA ALA A 22 9.69 3.84 7.23
C ALA A 22 10.51 2.57 7.02
N TRP A 23 9.81 1.47 6.75
CA TRP A 23 10.41 0.17 6.50
C TRP A 23 10.20 -0.22 5.03
N ASP A 24 11.28 -0.45 4.29
CA ASP A 24 11.25 -0.95 2.91
C ASP A 24 11.41 -2.47 2.90
N PHE A 25 10.32 -3.17 2.63
CA PHE A 25 10.30 -4.62 2.54
C PHE A 25 10.42 -5.03 1.07
N GLY A 26 11.58 -5.59 0.70
CA GLY A 26 11.78 -6.11 -0.64
C GLY A 26 10.77 -7.22 -0.96
N GLY A 27 10.17 -7.18 -2.16
CA GLY A 27 9.13 -8.14 -2.60
C GLY A 27 9.63 -9.55 -2.95
N GLN A 28 10.73 -10.01 -2.36
CA GLN A 28 11.29 -11.34 -2.61
C GLN A 28 10.73 -12.38 -1.63
N ASP A 29 10.51 -13.60 -2.11
CA ASP A 29 9.93 -14.71 -1.33
C ASP A 29 10.71 -15.04 -0.04
N VAL A 30 11.98 -14.67 0.03
CA VAL A 30 12.84 -14.89 1.20
C VAL A 30 12.38 -14.10 2.43
N PHE A 31 11.62 -13.01 2.24
CA PHE A 31 11.09 -12.20 3.32
C PHE A 31 9.81 -12.81 3.96
N TYR A 32 9.29 -13.94 3.45
CA TYR A 32 8.12 -14.61 4.02
C TYR A 32 8.29 -15.00 5.49
N SER A 33 9.48 -15.40 5.91
CA SER A 33 9.74 -15.81 7.29
C SER A 33 9.80 -14.63 8.27
N LEU A 34 9.90 -13.40 7.79
CA LEU A 34 10.12 -12.21 8.61
C LEU A 34 8.83 -11.45 8.96
N HIS A 35 7.67 -11.85 8.42
CA HIS A 35 6.39 -11.16 8.65
C HIS A 35 6.03 -10.95 10.14
N HIS A 36 6.35 -11.92 11.00
CA HIS A 36 6.09 -11.84 12.44
C HIS A 36 6.97 -10.84 13.21
N LEU A 37 8.10 -10.40 12.62
CA LEU A 37 9.02 -9.43 13.25
C LEU A 37 8.66 -7.98 12.91
N PHE A 38 7.90 -7.75 11.85
CA PHE A 38 7.76 -6.42 11.25
C PHE A 38 6.31 -5.95 11.08
N LEU A 39 5.33 -6.85 11.10
CA LEU A 39 3.92 -6.46 11.03
C LEU A 39 3.42 -6.09 12.43
N ALA A 40 3.46 -4.79 12.74
CA ALA A 40 2.96 -4.17 13.96
C ALA A 40 1.80 -3.21 13.67
N ASP A 41 1.29 -2.52 14.69
CA ASP A 41 0.37 -1.40 14.50
C ASP A 41 1.07 -0.28 13.70
N GLY A 42 0.60 -0.03 12.47
CA GLY A 42 1.25 0.89 11.54
C GLY A 42 0.40 1.11 10.28
N VAL A 43 0.95 1.89 9.34
CA VAL A 43 0.32 2.18 8.05
C VAL A 43 1.13 1.48 6.95
N TYR A 44 0.46 0.72 6.08
CA TYR A 44 1.13 -0.11 5.08
C TYR A 44 0.95 0.45 3.67
N GLY A 45 2.05 0.76 3.00
CA GLY A 45 2.07 1.10 1.57
C GLY A 45 2.38 -0.13 0.73
N VAL A 46 1.43 -0.59 -0.08
CA VAL A 46 1.62 -1.70 -1.04
C VAL A 46 1.82 -1.10 -2.43
N LEU A 47 3.05 -1.15 -2.92
CA LEU A 47 3.44 -0.59 -4.22
C LEU A 47 3.31 -1.66 -5.29
N PHE A 48 2.72 -1.31 -6.44
CA PHE A 48 2.64 -2.20 -7.59
C PHE A 48 2.93 -1.45 -8.90
N ASN A 49 3.40 -2.18 -9.93
CA ASN A 49 3.59 -1.61 -11.25
C ASN A 49 2.28 -1.67 -12.04
N MET A 50 1.70 -0.50 -12.38
CA MET A 50 0.44 -0.45 -13.10
C MET A 50 0.53 -1.02 -14.53
N GLU A 51 1.72 -1.03 -15.15
CA GLU A 51 1.92 -1.66 -16.46
C GLU A 51 1.56 -3.15 -16.45
N GLN A 52 1.76 -3.81 -15.31
CA GLN A 52 1.50 -5.25 -15.17
C GLN A 52 0.00 -5.57 -15.05
N LEU A 53 -0.82 -4.58 -14.72
CA LEU A 53 -2.28 -4.70 -14.62
C LEU A 53 -3.02 -4.05 -15.78
N ALA A 54 -2.30 -3.36 -16.68
CA ALA A 54 -2.87 -2.68 -17.83
C ALA A 54 -3.47 -3.71 -18.83
N PRO A 55 -4.47 -3.31 -19.66
CA PRO A 55 -5.08 -4.20 -20.65
C PRO A 55 -4.10 -4.80 -21.67
N GLY A 56 -2.96 -4.14 -21.91
CA GLY A 56 -1.89 -4.63 -22.77
C GLY A 56 -0.89 -5.58 -22.11
N ALA A 57 -1.02 -5.83 -20.80
CA ALA A 57 -0.17 -6.79 -20.10
C ALA A 57 -0.49 -8.23 -20.54
N GLY A 58 0.55 -9.05 -20.69
CA GLY A 58 0.36 -10.48 -20.93
C GLY A 58 -0.41 -11.14 -19.77
N GLU A 59 -1.25 -12.14 -20.07
CA GLU A 59 -2.13 -12.78 -19.09
C GLU A 59 -1.37 -13.27 -17.84
N GLY A 60 -0.23 -13.95 -18.01
CA GLY A 60 0.60 -14.41 -16.89
C GLY A 60 1.28 -13.29 -16.11
N THR A 61 1.55 -12.14 -16.73
CA THR A 61 2.07 -10.95 -16.04
C THR A 61 1.01 -10.35 -15.13
N ARG A 62 -0.22 -10.27 -15.63
CA ARG A 62 -1.37 -9.77 -14.86
C ARG A 62 -1.71 -10.69 -13.71
N GLU A 63 -1.76 -11.99 -13.93
CA GLU A 63 -2.01 -12.99 -12.89
C GLU A 63 -0.93 -12.96 -11.79
N GLY A 64 0.34 -12.81 -12.17
CA GLY A 64 1.44 -12.66 -11.23
C GLY A 64 1.32 -11.39 -10.37
N ALA A 65 0.94 -10.26 -10.97
CA ALA A 65 0.74 -9.01 -10.23
C ALA A 65 -0.46 -9.09 -9.28
N LEU A 66 -1.56 -9.74 -9.68
CA LEU A 66 -2.72 -9.97 -8.81
C LEU A 66 -2.35 -10.92 -7.66
N SER A 67 -1.66 -12.02 -7.96
CA SER A 67 -1.18 -12.96 -6.93
C SER A 67 -0.28 -12.27 -5.91
N PHE A 68 0.60 -11.36 -6.36
CA PHE A 68 1.44 -10.56 -5.48
C PHE A 68 0.60 -9.65 -4.57
N LEU A 69 -0.37 -8.92 -5.13
CA LEU A 69 -1.25 -8.05 -4.34
C LEU A 69 -2.08 -8.84 -3.34
N ASP A 70 -2.70 -9.94 -3.76
CA ASP A 70 -3.47 -10.83 -2.89
C ASP A 70 -2.61 -11.38 -1.75
N PHE A 71 -1.38 -11.79 -2.05
CA PHE A 71 -0.44 -12.25 -1.03
C PHE A 71 -0.20 -11.18 0.04
N TRP A 72 0.14 -9.95 -0.36
CA TRP A 72 0.49 -8.88 0.59
C TRP A 72 -0.72 -8.36 1.36
N LEU A 73 -1.86 -8.19 0.71
CA LEU A 73 -3.09 -7.77 1.37
C LEU A 73 -3.54 -8.77 2.43
N ASN A 74 -3.53 -10.07 2.09
CA ASN A 74 -3.85 -11.12 3.04
C ASN A 74 -2.83 -11.20 4.19
N SER A 75 -1.54 -11.03 3.89
CA SER A 75 -0.49 -11.03 4.90
C SER A 75 -0.65 -9.89 5.91
N ILE A 76 -0.89 -8.67 5.44
CA ILE A 76 -1.15 -7.51 6.32
C ILE A 76 -2.42 -7.76 7.15
N PHE A 77 -3.50 -8.21 6.52
CA PHE A 77 -4.75 -8.49 7.22
C PHE A 77 -4.58 -9.53 8.34
N LEU A 78 -3.93 -10.66 8.05
CA LEU A 78 -3.75 -11.75 9.01
C LEU A 78 -2.93 -11.33 10.24
N HIS A 79 -1.94 -10.46 10.06
CA HIS A 79 -1.01 -10.09 11.15
C HIS A 79 -1.41 -8.81 11.88
N THR A 80 -2.24 -7.95 11.27
CA THR A 80 -2.66 -6.68 11.88
C THR A 80 -4.11 -6.70 12.38
N GLN A 81 -4.85 -7.78 12.14
CA GLN A 81 -6.20 -7.93 12.66
C GLN A 81 -6.19 -8.01 14.20
N THR A 82 -6.89 -7.07 14.83
CA THR A 82 -7.11 -7.09 16.27
C THR A 82 -8.39 -7.84 16.64
N LYS A 83 -8.51 -8.25 17.91
CA LYS A 83 -9.71 -8.92 18.44
C LYS A 83 -11.00 -8.08 18.33
N GLN A 84 -10.89 -6.79 18.05
CA GLN A 84 -12.03 -5.88 17.83
C GLN A 84 -12.40 -5.75 16.33
N GLY A 85 -11.80 -6.56 15.46
CA GLY A 85 -12.08 -6.54 14.02
C GLY A 85 -11.48 -5.32 13.30
N ARG A 86 -10.51 -4.62 13.93
CA ARG A 86 -9.77 -3.54 13.29
C ARG A 86 -8.54 -4.13 12.59
N CYS A 87 -8.22 -3.60 11.43
CA CYS A 87 -7.04 -3.95 10.63
C CYS A 87 -6.23 -2.68 10.42
N ALA A 88 -4.92 -2.82 10.18
CA ALA A 88 -4.10 -1.68 9.82
C ALA A 88 -4.59 -1.03 8.51
N PRO A 89 -4.52 0.30 8.39
CA PRO A 89 -4.82 0.99 7.14
C PRO A 89 -3.78 0.63 6.05
N ILE A 90 -4.28 0.38 4.84
CA ILE A 90 -3.47 0.02 3.67
C ILE A 90 -3.63 1.10 2.60
N LEU A 91 -2.51 1.59 2.07
CA LEU A 91 -2.46 2.44 0.89
C LEU A 91 -1.96 1.62 -0.30
N LEU A 92 -2.81 1.45 -1.31
CA LEU A 92 -2.41 0.89 -2.61
C LEU A 92 -1.77 1.99 -3.46
N ILE A 93 -0.51 1.79 -3.86
CA ILE A 93 0.28 2.79 -4.58
C ILE A 93 0.65 2.25 -5.95
N GLY A 94 -0.09 2.68 -6.97
CA GLY A 94 0.22 2.38 -8.36
C GLY A 94 1.39 3.23 -8.87
N THR A 95 2.46 2.56 -9.29
CA THR A 95 3.66 3.18 -9.88
C THR A 95 3.62 3.12 -11.41
N HIS A 96 4.54 3.84 -12.08
CA HIS A 96 4.66 3.87 -13.55
C HIS A 96 3.44 4.48 -14.29
N LYS A 97 2.80 5.47 -13.66
CA LYS A 97 1.64 6.19 -14.23
C LYS A 97 1.92 6.80 -15.59
N ASP A 98 3.13 7.28 -15.80
CA ASP A 98 3.61 7.86 -17.06
C ASP A 98 3.52 6.88 -18.25
N LYS A 99 3.50 5.57 -17.99
CA LYS A 99 3.44 4.52 -19.01
C LYS A 99 2.05 3.90 -19.18
N VAL A 100 1.12 4.18 -18.26
CA VAL A 100 -0.29 3.77 -18.35
C VAL A 100 -1.10 5.00 -18.74
N SER A 101 -1.08 5.32 -20.03
CA SER A 101 -1.68 6.53 -20.58
C SER A 101 -3.14 6.32 -20.98
N GLY A 102 -4.06 6.42 -20.01
CA GLY A 102 -5.49 6.50 -20.27
C GLY A 102 -6.31 6.88 -19.05
N ALA A 103 -6.93 8.08 -19.06
CA ALA A 103 -7.88 8.48 -18.01
C ALA A 103 -9.15 7.58 -17.94
N GLU A 104 -9.44 6.84 -19.02
CA GLU A 104 -10.47 5.79 -19.05
C GLU A 104 -10.00 4.45 -18.44
N GLU A 105 -8.70 4.12 -18.50
CA GLU A 105 -8.13 2.90 -17.90
C GLU A 105 -8.07 2.99 -16.36
N HIS A 106 -7.90 4.19 -15.80
CA HIS A 106 -7.95 4.42 -14.36
C HIS A 106 -9.35 4.15 -13.76
N GLN A 107 -10.43 4.29 -14.55
CA GLN A 107 -11.79 3.98 -14.08
C GLN A 107 -12.10 2.49 -14.01
N HIS A 108 -11.39 1.65 -14.78
CA HIS A 108 -11.51 0.18 -14.68
C HIS A 108 -10.71 -0.41 -13.51
N ILE A 109 -9.64 0.26 -13.07
CA ILE A 109 -8.79 -0.18 -11.96
C ILE A 109 -9.35 0.25 -10.59
N SER A 110 -10.14 1.34 -10.55
CA SER A 110 -10.68 1.92 -9.32
C SER A 110 -12.09 1.43 -8.94
N ARG A 111 -12.54 0.29 -9.47
CA ARG A 111 -13.83 -0.34 -9.12
C ARG A 111 -13.66 -1.50 -8.16
#